data_AF-A0A9Q8UTJ9-F1
#
_entry.id   AF-A0A9Q8UTJ9-F1
#
_cell.length_a   1.000
_cell.length_b   1.000
_cell.length_c   1.000
_cell.angle_alpha   90.00
_cell.angle_beta   90.00
_cell.angle_gamma   90.00
#
_symmetry.space_group_name_H-M   'P 1'
#
loop_
_entity.id
_entity.type
_entity.pdbx_description
1 polymer ?
#
loop_
_entity_poly.entity_id
_entity_poly.type
_entity_poly.pdbx_seq_one_letter_code
_entity_poly.pdbx_strand_id
1 'polypeptide(L)'
;MAQPHGTRPCFLLDLAPELRNMIYELILCDSSTALSPDSKPRVLIDKDTITQPPLLQTCLQIRAEASGIYYFGNRFDVVCLGFDPTDMILLTRQAKDITISVKVHDTQTAPKWANVFKWLQAYYNNEVGRLEEVWDAHCEAQQWNSVAKMFDMVDMLKNRQMPWREMEKVLEVTKDIAQLSVDWEWEEED
;
A
#
# COMPACT_ATOMS: atom_id res chain seq x y z
N MET A 1 53.68 -8.25 -10.11
CA MET A 1 52.57 -9.03 -9.51
C MET A 1 52.28 -8.43 -8.14
N ALA A 2 51.22 -7.62 -8.03
CA ALA A 2 50.84 -7.02 -6.76
C ALA A 2 50.19 -8.09 -5.88
N GLN A 3 50.74 -8.31 -4.68
CA GLN A 3 50.11 -9.18 -3.68
C GLN A 3 48.81 -8.52 -3.19
N PRO A 4 47.70 -9.27 -3.01
CA PRO A 4 46.53 -8.74 -2.36
C PRO A 4 46.92 -8.38 -0.92
N HIS A 5 46.88 -7.09 -0.58
CA HIS A 5 47.03 -6.62 0.79
C HIS A 5 46.08 -7.43 1.68
N GLY A 6 46.60 -7.92 2.80
CA GLY A 6 45.89 -8.85 3.69
C GLY A 6 44.44 -8.46 3.89
N THR A 7 43.53 -9.35 3.49
CA THR A 7 42.09 -9.21 3.57
C THR A 7 41.68 -9.12 5.04
N ARG A 8 41.75 -7.92 5.61
CA ARG A 8 41.08 -7.64 6.87
C ARG A 8 39.57 -7.80 6.62
N PRO A 9 38.86 -8.54 7.49
CA PRO A 9 37.41 -8.64 7.37
C PRO A 9 36.83 -7.22 7.49
N CYS A 10 36.01 -6.85 6.52
CA CYS A 10 35.24 -5.61 6.54
C CYS A 10 33.83 -5.98 7.00
N PHE A 11 33.45 -5.56 8.20
CA PHE A 11 32.11 -5.80 8.72
C PHE A 11 31.21 -4.63 8.34
N LEU A 12 29.97 -4.93 7.93
CA LEU A 12 29.01 -3.93 7.49
C LEU A 12 28.79 -2.82 8.53
N LEU A 13 28.72 -3.18 9.81
CA LEU A 13 28.48 -2.24 10.91
C LEU A 13 29.70 -1.39 11.29
N ASP A 14 30.90 -1.77 10.83
CA ASP A 14 32.13 -1.00 11.03
C ASP A 14 32.32 0.09 9.96
N LEU A 15 31.49 0.07 8.90
CA LEU A 15 31.49 1.10 7.87
C LEU A 15 30.89 2.41 8.40
N ALA A 16 31.29 3.53 7.81
CA ALA A 16 30.62 4.81 8.06
C ALA A 16 29.13 4.74 7.68
N PRO A 17 28.23 5.45 8.39
CA PRO A 17 26.79 5.41 8.12
C PRO A 17 26.41 5.72 6.67
N GLU A 18 27.14 6.63 6.02
CA GLU A 18 26.91 7.02 4.63
C GLU A 18 27.16 5.84 3.68
N LEU A 19 28.23 5.08 3.91
CA LEU A 19 28.54 3.88 3.14
C LEU A 19 27.51 2.77 3.39
N ARG A 20 27.00 2.63 4.62
CA ARG A 20 25.91 1.69 4.93
C ARG A 20 24.64 2.07 4.19
N ASN A 21 24.25 3.34 4.20
CA ASN A 21 23.08 3.83 3.48
C ASN A 21 23.19 3.57 1.98
N MET A 22 24.35 3.80 1.36
CA MET A 22 24.58 3.46 -0.04
C MET A 22 24.40 1.97 -0.31
N ILE A 23 24.91 1.10 0.57
CA ILE A 23 24.72 -0.35 0.47
C ILE A 23 23.23 -0.72 0.61
N TYR A 24 22.53 -0.12 1.56
CA TYR A 24 21.09 -0.35 1.76
C TYR A 24 20.28 0.08 0.53
N GLU A 25 20.55 1.26 -0.04
CA GLU A 25 19.91 1.75 -1.26
C GLU A 25 20.13 0.78 -2.42
N LEU A 26 21.37 0.33 -2.64
CA LEU A 26 21.70 -0.61 -3.72
C LEU A 26 20.99 -1.97 -3.58
N ILE A 27 20.67 -2.40 -2.36
CA ILE A 27 20.01 -3.69 -2.10
C ILE A 27 18.49 -3.56 -2.10
N LEU A 28 17.96 -2.49 -1.52
CA LEU A 28 16.54 -2.33 -1.19
C LEU A 28 15.77 -1.54 -2.24
N CYS A 29 16.43 -0.68 -2.99
CA CYS A 29 15.82 0.12 -4.04
C CYS A 29 16.35 -0.41 -5.38
N ASP A 30 15.50 -1.11 -6.12
CA ASP A 30 15.93 -1.59 -7.44
C ASP A 30 16.17 -0.38 -8.35
N SER A 31 17.43 -0.09 -8.67
CA SER A 31 17.80 1.00 -9.58
C SER A 31 17.97 0.51 -11.02
N SER A 32 17.82 -0.81 -11.26
CA SER A 32 18.23 -1.45 -12.51
C SER A 32 17.12 -1.62 -13.54
N THR A 33 15.85 -1.53 -13.12
CA THR A 33 14.66 -1.82 -13.95
C THR A 33 13.87 -0.58 -14.38
N ALA A 34 14.31 0.62 -13.97
CA ALA A 34 13.67 1.88 -14.37
C ALA A 34 13.92 2.19 -15.85
N LEU A 35 12.99 1.80 -16.73
CA LEU A 35 12.98 2.14 -18.16
C LEU A 35 12.85 3.65 -18.43
N SER A 36 12.59 4.45 -17.40
CA SER A 36 12.51 5.90 -17.44
C SER A 36 13.07 6.49 -16.14
N PRO A 37 13.81 7.60 -16.18
CA PRO A 37 14.34 8.28 -14.98
C PRO A 37 13.26 8.69 -13.96
N ASP A 38 11.99 8.76 -14.36
CA ASP A 38 10.86 9.09 -13.46
C ASP A 38 10.10 7.86 -12.92
N SER A 39 10.42 6.65 -13.40
CA SER A 39 9.71 5.42 -13.02
C SER A 39 10.53 4.60 -12.03
N LYS A 40 10.40 4.93 -10.74
CA LYS A 40 10.83 4.03 -9.66
C LYS A 40 10.12 2.67 -9.82
N PRO A 41 10.81 1.53 -9.63
CA PRO A 41 10.16 0.24 -9.66
C PRO A 41 9.14 0.11 -8.54
N ARG A 42 8.15 -0.74 -8.80
CA ARG A 42 7.03 -0.97 -7.90
C ARG A 42 7.15 -2.37 -7.35
N VAL A 43 7.20 -2.46 -6.02
CA VAL A 43 7.23 -3.72 -5.31
C VAL A 43 5.80 -4.24 -5.25
N LEU A 44 5.56 -5.38 -5.88
CA LEU A 44 4.28 -6.08 -5.77
C LEU A 44 4.15 -6.66 -4.35
N ILE A 45 3.00 -6.42 -3.75
CA ILE A 45 2.60 -6.92 -2.44
C ILE A 45 1.36 -7.78 -2.65
N ASP A 46 1.55 -9.06 -2.40
CA ASP A 46 0.54 -10.11 -2.33
C ASP A 46 0.76 -10.94 -1.04
N LYS A 47 -0.07 -11.96 -0.85
CA LYS A 47 -0.01 -12.83 0.34
C LYS A 47 1.33 -13.52 0.54
N ASP A 48 2.08 -13.76 -0.54
CA ASP A 48 3.35 -14.48 -0.52
C ASP A 48 4.54 -13.51 -0.39
N THR A 49 4.38 -12.26 -0.84
CA THR A 49 5.42 -11.23 -0.95
C THR A 49 5.31 -10.12 0.10
N ILE A 50 4.27 -10.12 0.94
CA ILE A 50 4.08 -9.19 2.07
C ILE A 50 5.23 -9.23 3.10
N THR A 51 6.11 -10.22 3.03
CA THR A 51 7.25 -10.35 3.94
C THR A 51 8.33 -9.30 3.64
N GLN A 52 8.80 -8.58 4.67
CA GLN A 52 9.88 -7.60 4.52
C GLN A 52 11.15 -8.22 3.91
N PRO A 53 11.97 -7.46 3.16
CA PRO A 53 13.24 -7.95 2.66
C PRO A 53 14.12 -8.55 3.76
N PRO A 54 14.85 -9.65 3.50
CA PRO A 54 15.67 -10.33 4.52
C PRO A 54 16.62 -9.40 5.27
N LEU A 55 17.15 -8.37 4.58
CA LEU A 55 18.02 -7.36 5.18
C LEU A 55 17.33 -6.64 6.37
N LEU A 56 16.05 -6.27 6.25
CA LEU A 56 15.28 -5.64 7.33
C LEU A 56 14.93 -6.60 8.46
N GLN A 57 15.18 -7.90 8.29
CA GLN A 57 14.94 -8.95 9.29
C GLN A 57 16.20 -9.35 10.07
N THR A 58 17.37 -8.87 9.68
CA THR A 58 18.66 -9.30 10.24
C THR A 58 18.85 -8.90 11.71
N CYS A 59 18.95 -7.60 12.01
CA CYS A 59 19.12 -7.07 13.35
C CYS A 59 18.41 -5.72 13.52
N LEU A 60 18.19 -5.31 14.77
CA LEU A 60 17.47 -4.08 15.10
C LEU A 60 18.16 -2.82 14.55
N GLN A 61 19.50 -2.79 14.51
CA GLN A 61 20.25 -1.66 13.97
C GLN A 61 20.02 -1.50 12.47
N ILE A 62 20.24 -2.56 11.68
CA ILE A 62 20.02 -2.52 10.22
C ILE A 62 18.56 -2.18 9.91
N ARG A 63 17.61 -2.75 10.65
CA ARG A 63 16.19 -2.39 10.50
C ARG A 63 15.96 -0.89 10.72
N ALA A 64 16.46 -0.33 11.82
CA ALA A 64 16.26 1.08 12.13
C ALA A 64 16.88 2.01 11.08
N GLU A 65 18.05 1.65 10.54
CA GLU A 65 18.74 2.45 9.52
C GLU A 65 18.09 2.32 8.13
N ALA A 66 17.69 1.10 7.75
CA ALA A 66 17.33 0.79 6.37
C ALA A 66 15.81 0.77 6.09
N SER A 67 14.94 0.70 7.12
CA SER A 67 13.49 0.70 6.90
C SER A 67 12.99 1.96 6.19
N GLY A 68 13.52 3.14 6.56
CA GLY A 68 13.16 4.39 5.89
C GLY A 68 13.56 4.38 4.41
N ILE A 69 14.75 3.88 4.10
CA ILE A 69 15.27 3.74 2.73
C ILE A 69 14.34 2.84 1.92
N TYR A 70 13.93 1.69 2.47
CA TYR A 70 13.02 0.78 1.77
C TYR A 70 11.65 1.39 1.50
N TYR A 71 10.98 1.91 2.54
CA TYR A 71 9.59 2.36 2.43
C TYR A 71 9.43 3.70 1.69
N PHE A 72 10.42 4.60 1.75
CA PHE A 72 10.41 5.85 0.99
C PHE A 72 11.05 5.71 -0.40
N GLY A 73 12.05 4.83 -0.52
CA GLY A 73 12.78 4.58 -1.76
C GLY A 73 11.90 3.91 -2.81
N ASN A 74 11.03 2.98 -2.40
CA ASN A 74 10.18 2.18 -3.27
C ASN A 74 8.75 2.73 -3.40
N ARG A 75 8.07 2.29 -4.46
CA ARG A 75 6.60 2.36 -4.58
C ARG A 75 6.03 0.96 -4.45
N PHE A 76 4.79 0.84 -4.00
CA PHE A 76 4.15 -0.45 -3.75
C PHE A 76 2.88 -0.60 -4.60
N ASP A 77 2.66 -1.82 -5.08
CA ASP A 77 1.42 -2.25 -5.74
C ASP A 77 0.82 -3.35 -4.90
N VAL A 78 -0.35 -3.13 -4.32
CA VAL A 78 -1.03 -4.09 -3.44
C VAL A 78 -2.21 -4.70 -4.17
N VAL A 79 -2.25 -6.02 -4.27
CA VAL A 79 -3.38 -6.73 -4.88
C VAL A 79 -4.42 -7.08 -3.82
N CYS A 80 -5.49 -6.30 -3.74
CA CYS A 80 -6.57 -6.47 -2.76
C CYS A 80 -7.80 -7.12 -3.42
N LEU A 81 -7.78 -8.45 -3.60
CA LEU A 81 -8.87 -9.17 -4.24
C LEU A 81 -10.21 -8.99 -3.51
N GLY A 82 -11.19 -8.40 -4.17
CA GLY A 82 -12.50 -8.09 -3.61
C GLY A 82 -12.39 -7.13 -2.44
N PHE A 83 -11.49 -6.14 -2.53
CA PHE A 83 -11.22 -5.13 -1.51
C PHE A 83 -10.86 -5.69 -0.12
N ASP A 84 -10.27 -6.88 -0.03
CA ASP A 84 -9.78 -7.41 1.26
C ASP A 84 -8.65 -6.50 1.79
N PRO A 85 -8.81 -5.85 2.96
CA PRO A 85 -7.82 -4.91 3.47
C PRO A 85 -6.61 -5.59 4.12
N THR A 86 -6.60 -6.93 4.26
CA THR A 86 -5.62 -7.66 5.07
C THR A 86 -4.18 -7.31 4.72
N ASP A 87 -3.82 -7.37 3.43
CA ASP A 87 -2.45 -7.13 2.98
C ASP A 87 -2.05 -5.65 3.15
N MET A 88 -2.99 -4.73 2.93
CA MET A 88 -2.75 -3.29 3.14
C MET A 88 -2.59 -2.94 4.63
N ILE A 89 -3.38 -3.56 5.52
CA ILE A 89 -3.22 -3.43 6.98
C ILE A 89 -1.84 -3.94 7.41
N LEU A 90 -1.43 -5.11 6.91
CA LEU A 90 -0.10 -5.67 7.23
C LEU A 90 1.02 -4.76 6.75
N LEU A 91 0.94 -4.26 5.51
CA LEU A 91 1.93 -3.35 4.95
C LEU A 91 2.01 -2.05 5.75
N THR A 92 0.87 -1.45 6.10
CA THR A 92 0.81 -0.24 6.93
C THR A 92 1.44 -0.48 8.29
N ARG A 93 1.12 -1.62 8.95
CA ARG A 93 1.71 -1.98 10.25
C ARG A 93 3.22 -2.18 10.18
N GLN A 94 3.74 -2.72 9.08
CA GLN A 94 5.18 -2.89 8.89
C GLN A 94 5.90 -1.55 8.64
N ALA A 95 5.27 -0.65 7.86
CA ALA A 95 5.77 0.70 7.61
C ALA A 95 5.67 1.61 8.85
N LYS A 96 4.79 1.27 9.80
CA LYS A 96 4.51 2.04 11.02
C LYS A 96 4.09 3.47 10.69
N ASP A 97 4.93 4.45 11.04
CA ASP A 97 4.67 5.88 10.88
C ASP A 97 5.21 6.43 9.54
N ILE A 98 5.74 5.57 8.67
CA ILE A 98 6.27 5.97 7.37
C ILE A 98 5.14 6.02 6.36
N THR A 99 4.92 7.20 5.77
CA THR A 99 4.02 7.34 4.61
C THR A 99 4.59 6.59 3.42
N ILE A 100 3.83 5.62 2.93
CA ILE A 100 4.20 4.77 1.79
C ILE A 100 3.38 5.15 0.54
N SER A 101 4.03 5.13 -0.62
CA SER A 101 3.34 5.32 -1.91
C SER A 101 2.80 3.97 -2.38
N VAL A 102 1.48 3.80 -2.32
CA VAL A 102 0.79 2.54 -2.64
C VAL A 102 -0.21 2.79 -3.76
N LYS A 103 -0.26 1.89 -4.75
CA LYS A 103 -1.47 1.70 -5.57
C LYS A 103 -2.11 0.37 -5.24
N VAL A 104 -3.43 0.39 -5.24
CA VAL A 104 -4.24 -0.79 -4.98
C VAL A 104 -4.78 -1.31 -6.31
N HIS A 105 -4.73 -2.63 -6.48
CA HIS A 105 -5.28 -3.34 -7.62
C HIS A 105 -6.30 -4.36 -7.12
N ASP A 106 -7.48 -4.40 -7.73
CA ASP A 106 -8.42 -5.51 -7.54
C ASP A 106 -8.97 -5.88 -8.91
N THR A 107 -8.82 -7.14 -9.24
CA THR A 107 -9.20 -7.70 -10.54
C THR A 107 -10.63 -8.23 -10.55
N GLN A 108 -11.38 -8.07 -9.46
CA GLN A 108 -12.80 -8.45 -9.41
C GLN A 108 -13.68 -7.36 -10.02
N THR A 109 -14.70 -7.80 -10.76
CA THR A 109 -15.66 -6.94 -11.45
C THR A 109 -16.63 -6.21 -10.53
N ALA A 110 -16.80 -6.67 -9.28
CA ALA A 110 -17.70 -6.06 -8.31
C ALA A 110 -17.10 -6.08 -6.90
N PRO A 111 -17.28 -4.99 -6.11
CA PRO A 111 -16.76 -4.90 -4.75
C PRO A 111 -17.47 -5.88 -3.81
N LYS A 112 -16.69 -6.65 -3.04
CA LYS A 112 -17.23 -7.37 -1.88
C LYS A 112 -17.43 -6.38 -0.75
N TRP A 113 -18.65 -5.84 -0.64
CA TRP A 113 -18.98 -4.80 0.34
C TRP A 113 -18.61 -5.14 1.79
N ALA A 114 -18.71 -6.40 2.20
CA ALA A 114 -18.26 -6.81 3.54
C ALA A 114 -16.77 -6.51 3.78
N ASN A 115 -15.93 -6.61 2.75
CA ASN A 115 -14.51 -6.27 2.84
C ASN A 115 -14.28 -4.76 2.76
N VAL A 116 -15.05 -4.06 1.91
CA VAL A 116 -15.02 -2.59 1.86
C VAL A 116 -15.30 -1.99 3.24
N PHE A 117 -16.34 -2.45 3.93
CA PHE A 117 -16.67 -1.98 5.28
C PHE A 117 -15.56 -2.29 6.30
N LYS A 118 -14.94 -3.48 6.23
CA LYS A 118 -13.77 -3.79 7.07
C LYS A 118 -12.62 -2.81 6.81
N TRP A 119 -12.38 -2.45 5.55
CA TRP A 119 -11.34 -1.49 5.19
C TRP A 119 -11.67 -0.10 5.73
N LEU A 120 -12.89 0.40 5.50
CA LEU A 120 -13.33 1.70 6.00
C LEU A 120 -13.26 1.76 7.53
N GLN A 121 -13.59 0.67 8.23
CA GLN A 121 -13.47 0.56 9.68
C GLN A 121 -12.01 0.61 10.14
N ALA A 122 -11.14 -0.16 9.50
CA ALA A 122 -9.70 -0.14 9.79
C ALA A 122 -9.12 1.27 9.54
N TYR A 123 -9.56 1.95 8.49
CA TYR A 123 -9.15 3.32 8.17
C TYR A 123 -9.65 4.33 9.22
N TYR A 124 -10.91 4.20 9.65
CA TYR A 124 -11.47 5.01 10.75
C TYR A 124 -10.62 4.87 12.03
N ASN A 125 -10.15 3.66 12.33
CA ASN A 125 -9.27 3.37 13.48
C ASN A 125 -7.79 3.76 13.27
N ASN A 126 -7.41 4.30 12.11
CA ASN A 126 -6.02 4.57 11.70
C ASN A 126 -5.13 3.32 11.63
N GLU A 127 -5.69 2.15 11.33
CA GLU A 127 -4.94 0.89 11.20
C GLU A 127 -4.39 0.66 9.79
N VAL A 128 -4.89 1.40 8.81
CA VAL A 128 -4.54 1.28 7.39
C VAL A 128 -4.58 2.66 6.73
N GLY A 129 -3.74 2.85 5.72
CA GLY A 129 -3.75 4.06 4.90
C GLY A 129 -5.02 4.20 4.05
N ARG A 130 -5.22 5.42 3.53
CA ARG A 130 -6.27 5.73 2.56
C ARG A 130 -6.01 5.02 1.23
N LEU A 131 -7.08 4.71 0.52
CA LEU A 131 -7.03 4.30 -0.87
C LEU A 131 -6.90 5.56 -1.74
N GLU A 132 -5.67 5.96 -2.06
CA GLU A 132 -5.38 7.22 -2.78
C GLU A 132 -5.42 7.06 -4.30
N GLU A 133 -4.97 5.93 -4.84
CA GLU A 133 -4.98 5.63 -6.27
C GLU A 133 -5.22 4.14 -6.50
N VAL A 134 -6.36 3.80 -7.11
CA VAL A 134 -6.60 2.47 -7.69
C VAL A 134 -6.45 2.60 -9.19
N TRP A 135 -5.65 1.72 -9.78
CA TRP A 135 -5.55 1.64 -11.23
C TRP A 135 -5.85 0.21 -11.67
N ASP A 136 -6.95 0.03 -12.41
CA ASP A 136 -7.21 -1.19 -13.18
C ASP A 136 -7.86 -0.81 -14.53
N ALA A 137 -7.41 -1.47 -15.59
CA ALA A 137 -7.96 -1.36 -16.94
C ALA A 137 -9.28 -2.12 -17.14
N HIS A 138 -9.66 -3.01 -16.20
CA HIS A 138 -10.78 -3.96 -16.38
C HIS A 138 -12.02 -3.63 -15.55
N CYS A 139 -11.99 -2.61 -14.71
CA CYS A 139 -13.13 -2.31 -13.86
C CYS A 139 -13.77 -0.97 -14.24
N GLU A 140 -15.09 -0.97 -14.36
CA GLU A 140 -15.87 0.23 -14.67
C GLU A 140 -15.53 1.34 -13.66
N ALA A 141 -15.04 2.47 -14.16
CA ALA A 141 -14.55 3.58 -13.34
C ALA A 141 -15.56 4.08 -12.28
N GLN A 142 -16.86 3.80 -12.48
CA GLN A 142 -17.98 4.25 -11.64
C GLN A 142 -18.04 3.56 -10.27
N GLN A 143 -17.83 2.23 -10.20
CA GLN A 143 -17.93 1.48 -8.94
C GLN A 143 -16.75 1.79 -8.00
N TRP A 144 -15.56 1.99 -8.57
CA TRP A 144 -14.36 2.39 -7.84
C TRP A 144 -14.43 3.80 -7.29
N ASN A 145 -14.96 4.73 -8.08
CA ASN A 145 -15.23 6.08 -7.62
C ASN A 145 -16.17 6.06 -6.40
N SER A 146 -17.10 5.10 -6.32
CA SER A 146 -18.01 4.98 -5.18
C SER A 146 -17.30 4.53 -3.90
N VAL A 147 -16.43 3.51 -3.98
CA VAL A 147 -15.63 3.07 -2.83
C VAL A 147 -14.64 4.14 -2.38
N ALA A 148 -13.93 4.79 -3.32
CA ALA A 148 -13.01 5.88 -2.99
C ALA A 148 -13.73 7.06 -2.32
N LYS A 149 -14.92 7.45 -2.81
CA LYS A 149 -15.74 8.50 -2.19
C LYS A 149 -16.23 8.12 -0.79
N MET A 150 -16.39 6.83 -0.47
CA MET A 150 -16.70 6.42 0.89
C MET A 150 -15.58 6.75 1.87
N PHE A 151 -14.31 6.74 1.46
CA PHE A 151 -13.22 7.22 2.31
C PHE A 151 -13.35 8.72 2.60
N ASP A 152 -13.74 9.54 1.61
CA ASP A 152 -14.03 10.96 1.83
C ASP A 152 -15.19 11.18 2.83
N MET A 153 -16.21 10.33 2.77
CA MET A 153 -17.30 10.35 3.75
C MET A 153 -16.82 9.96 5.14
N VAL A 154 -15.95 8.95 5.27
CA VAL A 154 -15.34 8.58 6.55
C VAL A 154 -14.54 9.76 7.11
N ASP A 155 -13.70 10.41 6.29
CA ASP A 155 -12.93 11.59 6.70
C ASP A 155 -13.87 12.72 7.20
N MET A 156 -14.90 13.04 6.43
CA MET A 156 -15.87 14.09 6.77
C MET A 156 -16.59 13.78 8.08
N LEU A 157 -17.08 12.57 8.26
CA LEU A 157 -17.88 12.18 9.42
C LEU A 157 -17.01 11.98 10.67
N LYS A 158 -15.78 11.48 10.51
CA LYS A 158 -14.78 11.40 11.58
C LYS A 158 -14.37 12.79 12.08
N ASN A 159 -14.19 13.75 11.18
CA ASN A 159 -13.92 15.16 11.55
C ASN A 159 -15.07 15.79 12.34
N ARG A 160 -16.31 15.30 12.18
CA ARG A 160 -17.49 15.67 12.97
C ARG A 160 -17.64 14.85 14.26
N GLN A 161 -16.65 14.04 14.62
CA GLN A 161 -16.63 13.17 15.79
C GLN A 161 -17.76 12.13 15.82
N MET A 162 -18.25 11.70 14.65
CA MET A 162 -19.27 10.66 14.57
C MET A 162 -18.69 9.30 14.99
N PRO A 163 -19.36 8.55 15.90
CA PRO A 163 -18.93 7.20 16.25
C PRO A 163 -19.17 6.22 15.10
N TRP A 164 -18.31 5.20 14.97
CA TRP A 164 -18.39 4.20 13.89
C TRP A 164 -19.80 3.60 13.70
N ARG A 165 -20.48 3.26 14.80
CA ARG A 165 -21.83 2.64 14.76
C ARG A 165 -22.87 3.49 14.04
N GLU A 166 -22.76 4.81 14.07
CA GLU A 166 -23.65 5.72 13.36
C GLU A 166 -23.18 5.92 11.91
N MET A 167 -21.86 6.03 11.72
CA MET A 167 -21.24 6.15 10.41
C MET A 167 -21.53 4.94 9.52
N GLU A 168 -21.48 3.73 10.08
CA GLU A 168 -21.77 2.48 9.38
C GLU A 168 -23.16 2.50 8.73
N LYS A 169 -24.17 3.05 9.42
CA LYS A 169 -25.52 3.20 8.87
C LYS A 169 -25.57 4.17 7.68
N VAL A 170 -24.80 5.26 7.72
CA VAL A 170 -24.71 6.23 6.61
C VAL A 170 -24.00 5.60 5.41
N LEU A 171 -22.97 4.81 5.67
CA LEU A 171 -22.24 4.08 4.64
C LEU A 171 -23.11 2.97 4.01
N GLU A 172 -23.99 2.31 4.78
CA GLU A 172 -24.95 1.33 4.26
C GLU A 172 -25.90 1.96 3.23
N VAL A 173 -26.49 3.12 3.55
CA VAL A 173 -27.34 3.85 2.58
C VAL A 173 -26.57 4.24 1.34
N THR A 174 -25.30 4.66 1.51
CA THR A 174 -24.47 5.07 0.38
C THR A 174 -24.07 3.89 -0.51
N LYS A 175 -23.83 2.72 0.10
CA LYS A 175 -23.62 1.46 -0.63
C LYS A 175 -24.85 1.17 -1.49
N ASP A 176 -26.06 1.25 -0.93
CA ASP A 176 -27.28 0.92 -1.67
C ASP A 176 -27.47 1.87 -2.86
N ILE A 177 -27.19 3.16 -2.69
CA ILE A 177 -27.18 4.15 -3.79
C ILE A 177 -26.14 3.79 -4.86
N ALA A 178 -24.92 3.43 -4.44
CA ALA A 178 -23.86 3.05 -5.37
C ALA A 178 -24.23 1.79 -6.18
N GLN A 179 -24.88 0.81 -5.55
CA GLN A 179 -25.36 -0.39 -6.24
C GLN A 179 -26.48 -0.07 -7.23
N LEU A 180 -27.44 0.78 -6.84
CA LEU A 180 -28.52 1.20 -7.73
C LEU A 180 -27.98 1.92 -8.97
N SER A 181 -26.99 2.79 -8.83
CA SER A 181 -26.41 3.56 -9.96
C SER A 181 -25.74 2.70 -11.05
N VAL A 182 -25.48 1.41 -10.78
CA VAL A 182 -24.94 0.44 -11.75
C VAL A 182 -26.07 -0.25 -12.53
N ASP A 183 -27.23 -0.46 -11.91
CA ASP A 183 -28.34 -1.18 -12.52
C ASP A 183 -29.05 -0.37 -13.62
N TRP A 184 -28.91 0.97 -13.63
CA TRP A 184 -29.55 1.86 -14.61
C TRP A 184 -28.81 1.98 -15.96
N GLU A 185 -27.60 1.42 -16.11
CA GLU A 185 -26.80 1.53 -17.34
C GLU A 185 -27.08 0.43 -18.38
N TRP A 186 -28.06 -0.46 -18.15
CA TRP A 186 -28.38 -1.59 -19.05
C TRP A 186 -29.73 -1.49 -19.81
N GLU A 187 -30.35 -0.31 -19.91
CA GLU A 187 -31.59 -0.10 -20.69
C GLU A 187 -31.45 0.84 -21.91
N GLU A 188 -30.25 1.01 -22.46
CA GLU A 188 -29.98 1.61 -23.77
C GLU A 188 -29.07 0.63 -24.54
N GLU A 189 -29.35 0.03 -25.71
CA GLU A 189 -30.34 0.17 -26.79
C GLU A 189 -30.50 -1.22 -27.47
N ASP A 190 -31.71 -1.56 -27.92
CA ASP A 190 -31.99 -2.54 -29.00
C ASP A 190 -31.98 -1.83 -30.38
#